data_AF-M3IB52-F1
#
_entry.id   AF-M3IB52-F1
#
_cell.length_a   1.000
_cell.length_b   1.000
_cell.length_c   1.000
_cell.angle_alpha   90.00
_cell.angle_beta   90.00
_cell.angle_gamma   90.00
#
_symmetry.space_group_name_H-M   'P 1'
#
loop_
_entity.id
_entity.type
_entity.pdbx_description
1 polymer ?
#
loop_
_entity_poly.entity_id
_entity_poly.type
_entity_poly.pdbx_seq_one_letter_code
_entity_poly.pdbx_strand_id
1 'polypeptide(L)' 'MLTTTAESFFSHLGFEIVDRSIVPEAIRMSSEFKELCPSSAVCMKIVLKNVI' A
#
# COMPACT_ATOMS: atom_id res chain seq x y z
N MET A 1 0.14 -1.61 -1.13
CA MET A 1 -0.51 -2.29 0.02
C MET A 1 -1.34 -1.26 0.76
N LEU A 2 -2.51 -1.63 1.27
CA LEU A 2 -3.33 -0.79 2.15
C LEU A 2 -3.41 -1.44 3.54
N THR A 3 -3.36 -0.64 4.61
CA THR A 3 -3.50 -1.15 5.98
C THR A 3 -4.15 -0.12 6.91
N THR A 4 -4.94 -0.56 7.87
CA THR A 4 -5.59 0.33 8.86
C THR A 4 -4.89 0.32 10.22
N THR A 5 -4.24 -0.79 10.60
CA THR A 5 -3.67 -0.97 11.95
C THR A 5 -2.23 -1.47 11.94
N ALA A 6 -1.70 -1.93 10.80
CA ALA A 6 -0.39 -2.56 10.71
C ALA A 6 0.69 -1.66 10.10
N GLU A 7 0.46 -0.34 10.02
CA GLU A 7 1.43 0.62 9.48
C GLU A 7 2.82 0.43 10.10
N SER A 8 2.91 0.46 11.44
CA SER A 8 4.18 0.31 12.16
C SER A 8 4.86 -1.02 11.86
N PHE A 9 4.10 -2.12 11.79
CA PHE A 9 4.65 -3.43 11.43
C PHE A 9 5.32 -3.41 10.05
N PHE A 10 4.64 -2.88 9.05
CA PHE A 10 5.18 -2.84 7.68
C PHE A 10 6.30 -1.81 7.51
N SER A 11 6.26 -0.69 8.24
CA SER A 11 7.36 0.28 8.28
C SER A 11 8.66 -0.39 8.76
N HIS A 12 8.59 -1.26 9.78
CA HIS A 12 9.75 -2.03 10.23
C HIS A 12 10.26 -3.05 9.19
N LEU A 13 9.40 -3.52 8.28
CA LEU A 13 9.78 -4.38 7.16
C LEU A 13 10.34 -3.60 5.95
N GLY A 14 10.45 -2.28 6.05
CA GLY A 14 10.98 -1.41 4.99
C GLY A 14 9.94 -0.96 3.97
N PHE A 15 8.64 -1.05 4.29
CA PHE A 15 7.62 -0.39 3.51
C PHE A 15 7.60 1.10 3.80
N GLU A 16 7.37 1.90 2.77
CA GLU A 16 7.25 3.36 2.86
C GLU A 16 5.80 3.78 2.63
N ILE A 17 5.32 4.74 3.41
CA ILE A 17 4.02 5.38 3.19
C ILE A 17 4.08 6.19 1.89
N VAL A 18 3.04 6.08 1.08
CA VAL A 18 2.90 6.84 -0.17
C VAL A 18 1.49 7.39 -0.33
N ASP A 19 1.39 8.50 -1.05
CA ASP A 19 0.09 9.03 -1.43
C ASP A 19 -0.63 8.05 -2.38
N ARG A 20 -1.94 7.85 -2.18
CA ARG A 20 -2.75 6.97 -3.03
C ARG A 20 -2.76 7.43 -4.49
N SER A 21 -2.63 8.73 -4.75
CA SER A 21 -2.61 9.34 -6.09
C SER A 21 -1.34 9.06 -6.90
N ILE A 22 -0.24 8.62 -6.26
CA ILE A 22 0.99 8.26 -6.98
C ILE A 22 1.06 6.77 -7.32
N VAL A 23 0.14 5.96 -6.77
CA VAL A 23 0.03 4.54 -7.11
C VAL A 23 -0.46 4.39 -8.56
N PRO A 24 0.12 3.49 -9.38
CA PRO A 24 -0.32 3.26 -10.75
C PRO A 24 -1.83 3.00 -10.86
N GLU A 25 -2.44 3.55 -11.92
CA GLU A 25 -3.89 3.48 -12.12
C GLU A 25 -4.43 2.04 -12.11
N ALA A 26 -3.73 1.11 -12.76
CA ALA A 26 -4.10 -0.30 -12.77
C ALA A 26 -4.28 -0.89 -11.35
N ILE A 27 -3.47 -0.45 -10.38
CA ILE A 27 -3.59 -0.86 -8.98
C ILE A 27 -4.72 -0.09 -8.29
N ARG A 28 -4.88 1.22 -8.54
CA ARG A 28 -6.00 2.01 -8.00
C ARG A 28 -7.36 1.51 -8.48
N MET A 29 -7.40 0.81 -9.61
CA MET A 29 -8.63 0.23 -10.15
C MET A 29 -9.05 -1.08 -9.48
N SER A 30 -8.20 -1.67 -8.63
CA SER A 30 -8.51 -2.88 -7.87
C SER A 30 -9.59 -2.68 -6.80
N SER A 31 -10.28 -3.75 -6.42
CA SER A 31 -11.29 -3.73 -5.36
C SER A 31 -10.73 -3.27 -4.02
N GLU A 32 -9.47 -3.58 -3.71
CA GLU A 32 -8.77 -3.09 -2.52
C GLU A 32 -8.82 -1.57 -2.39
N PHE A 33 -8.56 -0.84 -3.48
CA PHE A 33 -8.54 0.62 -3.47
C PHE A 33 -9.92 1.26 -3.54
N LYS A 34 -10.90 0.58 -4.14
CA LYS A 34 -12.23 1.13 -4.41
C LYS A 34 -13.29 0.78 -3.39
N GLU A 35 -13.24 -0.44 -2.84
CA GLU A 35 -14.38 -1.05 -2.16
C GLU A 35 -13.99 -1.71 -0.84
N LEU A 36 -12.87 -2.44 -0.80
CA LEU A 36 -12.55 -3.29 0.35
C LEU A 36 -11.89 -2.52 1.49
N CYS A 37 -10.91 -1.66 1.18
CA CYS A 37 -10.26 -0.84 2.19
C CYS A 37 -10.88 0.56 2.27
N PRO A 38 -11.11 1.09 3.48
CA PRO A 38 -11.59 2.46 3.64
C PRO A 38 -10.55 3.46 3.11
N SER A 39 -11.00 4.68 2.77
CA SER A 39 -10.09 5.78 2.36
C SER A 39 -9.09 6.16 3.43
N SER A 40 -9.40 5.89 4.71
CA SER A 40 -8.52 6.09 5.87
C SER A 40 -7.39 5.07 5.98
N ALA A 41 -7.41 3.97 5.23
CA ALA A 41 -6.29 3.03 5.25
C ALA A 41 -5.01 3.69 4.70
N VAL A 42 -3.89 3.43 5.35
CA VAL A 42 -2.58 3.93 4.96
C VAL A 42 -2.08 3.16 3.75
N CYS A 43 -1.66 3.88 2.72
CA CYS A 43 -1.10 3.29 1.51
C CYS A 43 0.42 3.20 1.63
N MET A 44 0.97 2.01 1.38
CA MET A 44 2.41 1.76 1.50
C MET A 44 2.94 0.99 0.29
N LYS A 45 4.23 1.18 -0.02
CA LYS A 45 4.98 0.45 -1.06
C LYS A 45 6.25 -0.15 -0.48
N ILE A 46 6.77 -1.18 -1.15
CA ILE A 46 8.15 -1.65 -0.97
C ILE A 46 8.73 -1.94 -2.35
N VAL A 47 10.04 -1.75 -2.50
CA VAL A 47 10.74 -2.22 -3.69
C VAL A 47 11.08 -3.69 -3.49
N LEU A 48 10.46 -4.56 -4.29
CA LEU A 48 10.84 -5.96 -4.31
C LEU A 48 12.24 -6.07 -4.91
N LYS A 49 13.16 -6.61 -4.12
CA LYS A 49 14.46 -7.04 -4.66
C LYS A 49 14.21 -8.39 -5.33
N ASN A 50 14.65 -8.54 -6.58
CA ASN A 50 14.64 -9.86 -7.22
C ASN A 50 15.40 -10.84 -6.32
N VAL A 51 14.69 -11.86 -5.84
CA VAL A 51 15.32 -13.05 -5.28
C VAL A 51 15.81 -13.85 -6.48
N ILE A 52 17.14 -13.93 -6.61
CA ILE A 52 17.84 -14.67 -7.67
C ILE A 52 17.61 -16.17 -7.46
#